data_AF-A0A8J2MUE1-F1
#
_entry.id   AF-A0A8J2MUE1-F1
#
_cell.length_a   1.000
_cell.length_b   1.000
_cell.length_c   1.000
_cell.angle_alpha   90.00
_cell.angle_beta   90.00
_cell.angle_gamma   90.00
#
_symmetry.space_group_name_H-M   'P 1'
#
loop_
_entity.id
_entity.type
_entity.pdbx_description
1 polymer ?
#
loop_
_entity_poly.entity_id
_entity_poly.type
_entity_poly.pdbx_seq_one_letter_code
_entity_poly.pdbx_strand_id
1 'polypeptide(L)'
;MDHPIYTLLPFRFLFTGSDATDNTEGGVLHRLYDDIWFWNKDYEKCASAWESITDFAKVTGTEIDNVKSGSIRIGRDGELEIDDRLPQGDIRWGFLYLNPSTGRFDIDRKMVDSHVGELRKQLQGKSKSLIDWIQVWNSYAATFFSANFGKAANCFGREHVDAMLATHRHIQESVFDGGNVVQHLKQMIKDRFNVSGLPDGFLYFPVELGGLELKSPFVSPLQIRDSVKVDPYDLLDEFEEKEKDDYLVAKHRFERGDLKHGRYNIEKPDFTLDDPDVFFGIEEFIRYREEYASVGNADLRNVYLELLERPSEKPVYQSSQVNQALQELGLRSNLRGITSNWYSMDAYWKWIAQVYGPDLIARFGGFNIVDPGWLPIGMISQFRQRRTKWQG
;
A
#
# COMPACT_ATOMS: atom_id res chain seq x y z
N MET A 1 8.08 -25.29 18.56
CA MET A 1 8.83 -25.27 19.84
C MET A 1 10.25 -24.91 19.50
N ASP A 2 10.70 -23.77 20.01
CA ASP A 2 12.08 -23.37 20.32
C ASP A 2 12.18 -21.85 20.19
N HIS A 3 11.71 -21.21 21.26
CA HIS A 3 12.15 -19.87 21.65
C HIS A 3 13.49 -20.04 22.36
N PRO A 4 14.46 -19.17 22.08
CA PRO A 4 15.33 -18.73 23.18
C PRO A 4 15.60 -17.22 23.09
N ILE A 5 14.99 -16.46 24.00
CA ILE A 5 15.60 -15.49 24.95
C ILE A 5 16.49 -14.34 24.41
N TYR A 6 16.92 -14.31 23.14
CA TYR A 6 17.66 -13.19 22.53
C TYR A 6 16.77 -12.03 22.06
N THR A 7 15.45 -12.23 22.06
CA THR A 7 14.45 -11.23 21.64
C THR A 7 13.91 -10.37 22.78
N LEU A 8 14.45 -10.46 24.00
CA LEU A 8 13.96 -9.68 25.15
C LEU A 8 15.01 -8.76 25.78
N LEU A 9 16.30 -8.99 25.52
CA LEU A 9 17.39 -8.21 26.13
C LEU A 9 17.89 -7.01 25.30
N PRO A 10 17.88 -6.97 23.95
CA PRO A 10 18.18 -5.72 23.23
C PRO A 10 16.98 -4.75 23.25
N PHE A 11 15.77 -5.24 23.55
CA PHE A 11 14.52 -4.46 23.55
C PHE A 11 14.34 -3.54 24.75
N ARG A 12 15.14 -3.73 25.82
CA ARG A 12 15.08 -2.88 27.02
C ARG A 12 16.15 -1.78 27.03
N PHE A 13 17.12 -1.84 26.12
CA PHE A 13 18.20 -0.86 26.00
C PHE A 13 17.99 0.16 24.87
N LEU A 14 17.13 -0.15 23.89
CA LEU A 14 16.76 0.75 22.80
C LEU A 14 15.47 1.50 23.14
N PHE A 15 15.61 2.52 24.00
CA PHE A 15 14.59 3.48 24.42
C PHE A 15 13.30 2.89 25.01
N THR A 16 13.11 3.06 26.32
CA THR A 16 11.79 3.45 26.81
C THR A 16 11.40 4.72 26.07
N GLY A 17 10.40 4.65 25.20
CA GLY A 17 9.96 5.76 24.36
C GLY A 17 9.39 6.97 25.12
N SER A 18 9.72 7.14 26.41
CA SER A 18 9.41 8.29 27.24
C SER A 18 10.43 9.42 27.08
N ASP A 19 11.73 9.12 26.95
CA ASP A 19 12.75 10.16 27.15
C ASP A 19 12.91 11.08 25.92
N ALA A 20 12.63 10.57 24.71
CA ALA A 20 12.57 11.39 23.50
C ALA A 20 11.26 12.19 23.38
N THR A 21 10.16 11.70 23.95
CA THR A 21 8.87 12.40 23.99
C THR A 21 8.79 13.44 25.10
N ASP A 22 9.48 13.21 26.23
CA ASP A 22 9.51 14.14 27.37
C ASP A 22 10.27 15.44 27.03
N ASN A 23 11.33 15.35 26.21
CA ASN A 23 12.07 16.54 25.74
C ASN A 23 11.41 17.27 24.55
N THR A 24 10.40 16.68 23.90
CA THR A 24 9.75 17.26 22.70
C THR A 24 8.33 17.76 22.93
N GLU A 25 7.85 17.72 24.18
CA GLU A 25 6.50 18.18 24.58
C GLU A 25 5.40 17.68 23.62
N GLY A 26 5.32 16.36 23.40
CA GLY A 26 4.24 15.75 22.62
C GLY A 26 4.46 15.66 21.11
N GLY A 27 5.70 15.57 20.63
CA GLY A 27 5.97 15.21 19.23
C GLY A 27 5.53 13.78 18.90
N VAL A 28 5.01 13.57 17.69
CA VAL A 28 4.53 12.24 17.26
C VAL A 28 5.71 11.40 16.75
N LEU A 29 5.91 10.24 17.40
CA LEU A 29 6.95 9.28 17.08
C LEU A 29 6.33 7.99 16.55
N HIS A 30 6.69 7.59 15.34
CA HIS A 30 6.39 6.25 14.82
C HIS A 30 7.67 5.42 14.78
N ARG A 31 7.57 4.15 15.20
CA ARG A 31 8.70 3.24 15.23
C ARG A 31 8.30 1.87 14.69
N LEU A 32 9.13 1.34 13.79
CA LEU A 32 9.05 -0.03 13.31
C LEU A 32 10.44 -0.67 13.41
N TYR A 33 10.65 -1.49 14.44
CA TYR A 33 11.97 -2.06 14.75
C TYR A 33 13.04 -0.97 14.97
N ASP A 34 14.00 -0.87 14.07
CA ASP A 34 15.10 0.10 14.03
C ASP A 34 14.79 1.36 13.21
N ASP A 35 13.69 1.35 12.44
CA ASP A 35 13.25 2.53 11.71
C ASP A 35 12.40 3.44 12.61
N ILE A 36 12.73 4.73 12.60
CA ILE A 36 12.10 5.77 13.42
C ILE A 36 11.69 6.93 12.52
N TRP A 37 10.44 7.36 12.64
CA TRP A 37 9.92 8.57 12.00
C TRP A 37 9.42 9.53 13.08
N PHE A 38 9.82 10.79 12.96
CA PHE A 38 9.39 11.87 13.83
C PHE A 38 8.92 13.03 12.96
N TRP A 39 7.79 13.63 13.30
CA TRP A 39 7.30 14.81 12.63
C TRP A 39 6.68 15.81 13.61
N ASN A 40 6.87 17.09 13.32
CA ASN A 40 6.28 18.19 14.06
C ASN A 40 6.09 19.40 13.13
N LYS A 41 5.14 20.27 13.45
CA LYS A 41 4.98 21.57 12.78
C LYS A 41 6.11 22.55 13.14
N ASP A 42 6.70 22.38 14.33
CA ASP A 42 7.82 23.18 14.81
C ASP A 42 9.15 22.55 14.37
N TYR A 43 9.88 23.29 13.53
CA TYR A 43 11.16 22.86 12.99
C TYR A 43 12.21 22.63 14.07
N GLU A 44 12.22 23.46 15.12
CA GLU A 44 13.21 23.35 16.20
C GLU A 44 12.99 22.07 17.01
N LYS A 45 11.73 21.66 17.20
CA LYS A 45 11.43 20.36 17.83
C LYS A 45 11.97 19.18 17.01
N CYS A 46 11.91 19.24 15.68
CA CYS A 46 12.53 18.22 14.82
C CYS A 46 14.05 18.22 14.93
N ALA A 47 14.69 19.40 14.94
CA ALA A 47 16.14 19.52 15.10
C ALA A 47 16.62 18.97 16.46
N SER A 48 15.95 19.35 17.56
CA SER A 48 16.28 18.84 18.90
C SER A 48 16.02 17.34 19.05
N ALA A 49 14.98 16.80 18.39
CA ALA A 49 14.73 15.36 18.38
C ALA A 49 15.87 14.60 17.69
N TRP A 50 16.36 15.10 16.55
CA TRP A 50 17.49 14.51 15.84
C TRP A 50 18.81 14.58 16.63
N GLU A 51 19.07 15.70 17.29
CA GLU A 51 20.21 15.85 18.20
C GLU A 51 20.15 14.80 19.33
N SER A 52 18.97 14.62 19.93
CA SER A 52 18.75 13.62 20.99
C SER A 52 19.00 12.20 20.50
N ILE A 53 18.59 11.85 19.27
CA ILE A 53 18.88 10.55 18.65
C ILE A 53 20.38 10.38 18.43
N THR A 54 21.04 11.41 17.93
CA THR A 54 22.49 11.40 17.68
C THR A 54 23.29 11.21 18.97
N ASP A 55 22.89 11.86 20.06
CA ASP A 55 23.54 11.70 21.36
C ASP A 55 23.26 10.34 22.00
N PHE A 56 22.03 9.85 21.86
CA PHE A 56 21.72 8.47 22.27
C PHE A 56 22.58 7.45 21.52
N ALA A 57 22.78 7.63 20.21
CA ALA A 57 23.61 6.74 19.40
C ALA A 57 25.05 6.71 19.92
N LYS A 58 25.62 7.89 20.26
CA LYS A 58 26.95 8.00 20.88
C LYS A 58 27.02 7.29 22.23
N VAL A 59 26.03 7.48 23.10
CA VAL A 59 26.01 6.90 24.45
C VAL A 59 25.85 5.37 24.41
N THR A 60 25.04 4.87 23.49
CA THR A 60 24.76 3.43 23.37
C THR A 60 25.74 2.67 22.48
N GLY A 61 26.62 3.39 21.76
CA GLY A 61 27.52 2.79 20.78
C GLY A 61 26.78 2.22 19.56
N THR A 62 25.60 2.75 19.24
CA THR A 62 24.86 2.40 18.02
C THR A 62 25.26 3.33 16.88
N GLU A 63 25.15 2.83 15.64
CA GLU A 63 25.51 3.59 14.44
C GLU A 63 24.25 4.03 13.68
N ILE A 64 24.25 5.29 13.24
CA ILE A 64 23.20 5.85 12.39
C ILE A 64 23.62 5.68 10.93
N ASP A 65 22.76 5.06 10.13
CA ASP A 65 22.94 4.99 8.69
C ASP A 65 22.59 6.35 8.06
N ASN A 66 23.60 7.18 7.87
CA ASN A 66 23.46 8.53 7.29
C ASN A 66 22.97 8.49 5.83
N VAL A 67 23.10 7.37 5.13
CA VAL A 67 22.61 7.24 3.75
C VAL A 67 21.09 7.00 3.74
N LYS A 68 20.58 6.30 4.75
CA LYS A 68 19.14 6.02 4.89
C LYS A 68 18.40 7.06 5.72
N SER A 69 19.14 7.85 6.48
CA SER A 69 18.58 8.93 7.29
C SER A 69 18.30 10.14 6.42
N GLY A 70 17.10 10.69 6.57
CA GLY A 70 16.63 11.79 5.75
C GLY A 70 15.66 12.68 6.50
N SER A 71 15.52 13.90 6.01
CA SER A 71 14.60 14.88 6.57
C SER A 71 13.90 15.63 5.46
N ILE A 72 12.71 16.12 5.77
CA ILE A 72 11.92 16.89 4.83
C ILE A 72 11.17 17.99 5.57
N ARG A 73 10.96 19.11 4.89
CA ARG A 73 10.14 20.21 5.41
C ARG A 73 9.11 20.60 4.37
N ILE A 74 7.85 20.34 4.68
CA ILE A 74 6.71 20.56 3.78
C ILE A 74 6.07 21.89 4.14
N GLY A 75 6.05 22.84 3.19
CA GLY A 75 5.36 24.12 3.31
C GLY A 75 4.12 24.19 2.42
N ARG A 76 3.17 25.07 2.73
CA ARG A 76 2.01 25.35 1.84
C ARG A 76 2.43 25.94 0.49
N ASP A 77 3.51 26.72 0.48
CA ASP A 77 3.98 27.49 -0.68
C ASP A 77 5.25 26.90 -1.34
N GLY A 78 5.55 25.63 -1.08
CA GLY A 78 6.66 24.90 -1.69
C GLY A 78 7.74 24.46 -0.70
N GLU A 79 8.92 24.16 -1.25
CA GLU A 79 10.05 23.61 -0.52
C GLU A 79 10.61 24.63 0.47
N LEU A 80 10.81 24.19 1.71
CA LEU A 80 11.42 24.99 2.76
C LEU A 80 12.84 24.50 3.01
N GLU A 81 13.75 25.44 3.27
CA GLU A 81 15.15 25.10 3.55
C GLU A 81 15.27 24.26 4.83
N ILE A 82 16.18 23.29 4.75
CA ILE A 82 16.62 22.41 5.82
C ILE A 82 18.09 22.73 6.06
N ASP A 83 18.43 23.05 7.29
CA ASP A 83 19.81 23.34 7.67
C ASP A 83 20.61 22.06 7.98
N ASP A 84 21.92 22.21 8.17
CA ASP A 84 22.85 21.10 8.37
C ASP A 84 22.66 20.36 9.71
N ARG A 85 21.71 20.79 10.58
CA ARG A 85 21.41 20.08 11.82
C ARG A 85 20.64 18.79 11.57
N LEU A 86 19.94 18.69 10.44
CA LEU A 86 19.13 17.53 10.08
C LEU A 86 19.79 16.70 8.96
N PRO A 87 19.48 15.40 8.87
CA PRO A 87 20.04 14.52 7.86
C PRO A 87 19.51 14.90 6.47
N GLN A 88 20.41 14.97 5.49
CA GLN A 88 20.13 15.49 4.14
C GLN A 88 19.57 14.44 3.16
N GLY A 89 19.38 13.18 3.59
CA GLY A 89 18.81 12.14 2.75
C GLY A 89 17.30 12.32 2.50
N ASP A 90 16.76 11.53 1.57
CA ASP A 90 15.32 11.49 1.30
C ASP A 90 14.60 10.56 2.28
N ILE A 91 13.38 10.91 2.67
CA ILE A 91 12.48 9.99 3.38
C ILE A 91 11.91 8.99 2.38
N ARG A 92 12.23 7.70 2.56
CA ARG A 92 11.92 6.63 1.59
C ARG A 92 11.22 5.43 2.22
N TRP A 93 10.42 4.74 1.41
CA TRP A 93 9.84 3.44 1.72
C TRP A 93 9.73 2.57 0.47
N GLY A 94 10.58 1.56 0.35
CA GLY A 94 10.66 0.76 -0.89
C GLY A 94 11.08 1.65 -2.07
N PHE A 95 10.21 1.76 -3.08
CA PHE A 95 10.38 2.65 -4.23
C PHE A 95 9.67 3.98 -4.07
N LEU A 96 9.12 4.26 -2.89
CA LEU A 96 8.50 5.54 -2.59
C LEU A 96 9.51 6.50 -1.97
N TYR A 97 9.42 7.77 -2.33
CA TYR A 97 10.07 8.86 -1.62
C TYR A 97 9.06 9.97 -1.35
N LEU A 98 9.21 10.66 -0.21
CA LEU A 98 8.36 11.79 0.13
C LEU A 98 8.83 13.01 -0.65
N ASN A 99 7.99 13.54 -1.53
CA ASN A 99 8.31 14.66 -2.38
C ASN A 99 8.15 15.99 -1.61
N PRO A 100 9.21 16.80 -1.48
CA PRO A 100 9.18 18.03 -0.68
C PRO A 100 8.30 19.12 -1.27
N SER A 101 8.15 19.14 -2.59
CA SER A 101 7.31 20.13 -3.30
C SER A 101 5.81 19.85 -3.14
N THR A 102 5.40 18.58 -3.09
CA THR A 102 3.98 18.19 -3.05
C THR A 102 3.52 17.71 -1.68
N GLY A 103 4.45 17.31 -0.81
CA GLY A 103 4.17 16.64 0.46
C GLY A 103 3.59 15.24 0.31
N ARG A 104 3.69 14.62 -0.89
CA ARG A 104 3.13 13.29 -1.19
C ARG A 104 4.23 12.26 -1.44
N PHE A 105 3.91 10.99 -1.24
CA PHE A 105 4.81 9.89 -1.61
C PHE A 105 4.72 9.57 -3.11
N ASP A 106 5.81 9.81 -3.82
CA ASP A 106 5.94 9.52 -5.25
C ASP A 106 6.78 8.26 -5.49
N ILE A 107 6.54 7.58 -6.62
CA ILE A 107 7.34 6.43 -7.04
C ILE A 107 8.64 6.94 -7.67
N ASP A 108 9.79 6.55 -7.10
CA ASP A 108 11.12 6.87 -7.61
C ASP A 108 11.39 6.12 -8.92
N ARG A 109 11.16 6.82 -10.03
CA ARG A 109 11.39 6.28 -11.38
C ARG A 109 12.83 5.86 -11.62
N LYS A 110 13.83 6.56 -11.06
CA LYS A 110 15.25 6.21 -11.26
C LYS A 110 15.57 4.87 -10.60
N MET A 111 15.05 4.67 -9.39
CA MET A 111 15.21 3.39 -8.68
C MET A 111 14.49 2.26 -9.41
N VAL A 112 13.27 2.51 -9.92
CA VAL A 112 12.56 1.55 -10.77
C VAL A 112 13.36 1.17 -12.01
N ASP A 113 13.93 2.15 -12.72
CA ASP A 113 14.72 1.92 -13.94
C ASP A 113 15.97 1.08 -13.69
N SER A 114 16.64 1.27 -12.55
CA SER A 114 17.75 0.43 -12.12
C SER A 114 17.33 -1.04 -11.99
N HIS A 115 16.22 -1.29 -11.30
CA HIS A 115 15.68 -2.64 -11.12
C HIS A 115 15.07 -3.23 -12.41
N VAL A 116 14.60 -2.41 -13.35
CA VAL A 116 14.21 -2.87 -14.70
C VAL A 116 15.43 -3.44 -15.44
N GLY A 117 16.61 -2.83 -15.28
CA GLY A 117 17.86 -3.36 -15.80
C GLY A 117 18.21 -4.74 -15.24
N GLU A 118 18.03 -4.94 -13.93
CA GLU A 118 18.20 -6.25 -13.27
C GLU A 118 17.20 -7.28 -13.77
N LEU A 119 15.92 -6.91 -13.86
CA LEU A 119 14.87 -7.79 -14.38
C LEU A 119 15.22 -8.29 -15.80
N ARG A 120 15.63 -7.39 -16.70
CA ARG A 120 16.05 -7.75 -18.06
C ARG A 120 17.18 -8.78 -18.05
N LYS A 121 18.23 -8.58 -17.24
CA LYS A 121 19.35 -9.53 -17.11
C LYS A 121 18.89 -10.91 -16.62
N GLN A 122 18.01 -10.95 -15.62
CA GLN A 122 17.49 -12.21 -15.08
C GLN A 122 16.62 -12.96 -16.09
N LEU A 123 15.74 -12.25 -16.80
CA LEU A 123 14.91 -12.84 -17.86
C LEU A 123 15.76 -13.39 -19.01
N GLN A 124 16.81 -12.68 -19.43
CA GLN A 124 17.76 -13.16 -20.43
C GLN A 124 18.46 -14.45 -19.98
N GLY A 125 18.93 -14.49 -18.72
CA GLY A 125 19.58 -15.66 -18.13
C GLY A 125 18.67 -16.90 -18.03
N LYS A 126 17.35 -16.71 -17.93
CA LYS A 126 16.35 -17.78 -17.87
C LYS A 126 15.63 -18.04 -19.19
N SER A 127 16.02 -17.37 -20.27
CA SER A 127 15.40 -17.53 -21.60
C SER A 127 15.29 -18.98 -22.06
N LYS A 128 16.19 -19.88 -21.64
CA LYS A 128 16.21 -21.31 -21.97
C LYS A 128 15.06 -22.15 -21.39
N SER A 129 14.29 -21.64 -20.44
CA SER A 129 13.18 -22.37 -19.81
C SER A 129 11.97 -21.47 -19.65
N LEU A 130 10.87 -21.82 -20.32
CA LEU A 130 9.63 -21.03 -20.29
C LEU A 130 9.08 -20.91 -18.86
N ILE A 131 9.14 -22.01 -18.10
CA ILE A 131 8.65 -22.06 -16.71
C ILE A 131 9.51 -21.19 -15.80
N ASP A 132 10.85 -21.32 -15.88
CA ASP A 132 11.75 -20.50 -15.04
C ASP A 132 11.63 -19.01 -15.40
N TRP A 133 11.44 -18.70 -16.69
CA TRP A 133 11.23 -17.34 -17.16
C TRP A 133 9.96 -16.73 -16.56
N ILE A 134 8.84 -17.45 -16.60
CA ILE A 134 7.56 -16.99 -16.02
C ILE A 134 7.68 -16.85 -14.50
N GLN A 135 8.42 -17.74 -13.83
CA GLN A 135 8.67 -17.60 -12.40
C GLN A 135 9.45 -16.34 -12.06
N VAL A 136 10.51 -16.01 -12.81
CA VAL A 136 11.25 -14.74 -12.63
C VAL A 136 10.32 -13.56 -12.84
N TRP A 137 9.53 -13.56 -13.92
CA TRP A 137 8.56 -12.51 -14.18
C TRP A 137 7.58 -12.35 -13.02
N ASN A 138 6.95 -13.44 -12.57
CA ASN A 138 5.96 -13.42 -11.50
C ASN A 138 6.56 -12.94 -10.17
N SER A 139 7.74 -13.41 -9.81
CA SER A 139 8.41 -13.00 -8.57
C SER A 139 8.87 -11.55 -8.60
N TYR A 140 9.31 -11.03 -9.75
CA TYR A 140 9.89 -9.70 -9.82
C TYR A 140 8.86 -8.64 -10.26
N ALA A 141 8.24 -8.82 -11.43
CA ALA A 141 7.27 -7.89 -12.00
C ALA A 141 5.98 -7.78 -11.17
N ALA A 142 5.43 -8.92 -10.73
CA ALA A 142 4.14 -8.95 -10.04
C ALA A 142 4.24 -8.87 -8.51
N THR A 143 5.37 -9.29 -7.92
CA THR A 143 5.53 -9.30 -6.45
C THR A 143 6.53 -8.23 -5.98
N PHE A 144 7.78 -8.25 -6.44
CA PHE A 144 8.81 -7.33 -5.96
C PHE A 144 8.48 -5.86 -6.25
N PHE A 145 8.15 -5.49 -7.49
CA PHE A 145 7.76 -4.12 -7.81
C PHE A 145 6.50 -3.69 -7.05
N SER A 146 5.44 -4.51 -7.12
CA SER A 146 4.16 -4.21 -6.45
C SER A 146 4.31 -4.04 -4.94
N ALA A 147 5.19 -4.83 -4.29
CA ALA A 147 5.43 -4.73 -2.85
C ALA A 147 6.22 -3.45 -2.48
N ASN A 148 7.05 -2.94 -3.39
CA ASN A 148 7.85 -1.74 -3.18
C ASN A 148 7.14 -0.44 -3.60
N PHE A 149 6.01 -0.52 -4.30
CA PHE A 149 5.16 0.65 -4.57
C PHE A 149 4.24 1.03 -3.40
N GLY A 150 4.34 0.33 -2.26
CA GLY A 150 3.45 0.56 -1.12
C GLY A 150 2.09 -0.11 -1.29
N LYS A 151 1.31 -0.12 -0.20
CA LYS A 151 -0.06 -0.61 -0.22
C LYS A 151 -1.00 0.58 -0.40
N ALA A 152 -1.92 0.48 -1.35
CA ALA A 152 -2.95 1.49 -1.52
C ALA A 152 -3.78 1.67 -0.24
N ALA A 153 -4.07 2.93 0.06
CA ALA A 153 -4.92 3.40 1.14
C ALA A 153 -5.55 4.71 0.69
N ASN A 154 -6.67 5.12 1.30
CA ASN A 154 -7.36 6.34 0.92
C ASN A 154 -6.49 7.60 1.04
N CYS A 155 -5.57 7.64 2.02
CA CYS A 155 -4.63 8.74 2.22
C CYS A 155 -3.70 9.02 1.04
N PHE A 156 -3.45 8.04 0.17
CA PHE A 156 -2.67 8.23 -1.06
C PHE A 156 -3.51 8.70 -2.25
N GLY A 157 -4.84 8.56 -2.15
CA GLY A 157 -5.77 8.89 -3.22
C GLY A 157 -5.68 7.99 -4.46
N ARG A 158 -6.52 8.28 -5.45
CA ARG A 158 -6.53 7.55 -6.73
C ARG A 158 -5.28 7.81 -7.56
N GLU A 159 -4.71 8.99 -7.44
CA GLU A 159 -3.49 9.39 -8.14
C GLU A 159 -2.36 8.38 -7.94
N HIS A 160 -2.16 7.90 -6.72
CA HIS A 160 -1.14 6.90 -6.42
C HIS A 160 -1.41 5.56 -7.12
N VAL A 161 -2.67 5.09 -7.15
CA VAL A 161 -3.03 3.86 -7.89
C VAL A 161 -2.79 4.02 -9.40
N ASP A 162 -3.10 5.20 -9.94
CA ASP A 162 -2.79 5.55 -11.33
C ASP A 162 -1.28 5.59 -11.59
N ALA A 163 -0.48 6.09 -10.65
CA ALA A 163 0.99 6.06 -10.71
C ALA A 163 1.54 4.62 -10.67
N MET A 164 0.98 3.73 -9.85
CA MET A 164 1.35 2.30 -9.84
C MET A 164 1.07 1.65 -11.20
N LEU A 165 -0.10 1.90 -11.79
CA LEU A 165 -0.48 1.39 -13.11
C LEU A 165 0.43 1.92 -14.22
N ALA A 166 0.72 3.23 -14.21
CA ALA A 166 1.64 3.86 -15.15
C ALA A 166 3.05 3.31 -15.02
N THR A 167 3.52 3.07 -13.79
CA THR A 167 4.86 2.50 -13.54
C THR A 167 4.95 1.05 -14.02
N HIS A 168 3.93 0.22 -13.80
CA HIS A 168 3.91 -1.14 -14.36
C HIS A 168 3.89 -1.15 -15.89
N ARG A 169 3.21 -0.18 -16.51
CA ARG A 169 3.26 0.00 -17.98
C ARG A 169 4.67 0.36 -18.43
N HIS A 170 5.30 1.34 -17.79
CA HIS A 170 6.69 1.75 -18.08
C HIS A 170 7.67 0.58 -17.91
N ILE A 171 7.51 -0.25 -16.88
CA ILE A 171 8.31 -1.47 -16.70
C ILE A 171 8.13 -2.43 -17.89
N GLN A 172 6.91 -2.69 -18.33
CA GLN A 172 6.67 -3.57 -19.49
C GLN A 172 7.27 -3.01 -20.78
N GLU A 173 6.98 -1.75 -21.08
CA GLU A 173 7.49 -1.08 -22.28
C GLU A 173 9.02 -1.04 -22.29
N SER A 174 9.63 -0.82 -21.13
CA SER A 174 11.08 -0.89 -20.99
C SER A 174 11.56 -2.32 -21.19
N VAL A 175 11.06 -3.32 -20.46
CA VAL A 175 11.58 -4.69 -20.58
C VAL A 175 11.46 -5.27 -22.00
N PHE A 176 10.42 -4.91 -22.75
CA PHE A 176 10.09 -5.49 -24.06
C PHE A 176 10.23 -4.52 -25.23
N ASP A 177 10.95 -3.41 -25.07
CA ASP A 177 11.25 -2.42 -26.12
C ASP A 177 9.97 -1.93 -26.85
N GLY A 178 8.95 -1.57 -26.08
CA GLY A 178 7.63 -1.13 -26.55
C GLY A 178 6.63 -2.26 -26.83
N GLY A 179 7.06 -3.52 -26.69
CA GLY A 179 6.20 -4.70 -26.73
C GLY A 179 5.56 -5.02 -25.38
N ASN A 180 4.95 -6.21 -25.28
CA ASN A 180 4.40 -6.71 -24.02
C ASN A 180 4.76 -8.17 -23.73
N VAL A 181 4.59 -8.56 -22.46
CA VAL A 181 4.92 -9.89 -21.94
C VAL A 181 4.20 -11.02 -22.70
N VAL A 182 2.95 -10.79 -23.13
CA VAL A 182 2.13 -11.79 -23.84
C VAL A 182 2.72 -12.07 -25.21
N GLN A 183 3.01 -11.02 -25.98
CA GLN A 183 3.62 -11.13 -27.30
C GLN A 183 4.99 -11.83 -27.21
N HIS A 184 5.81 -11.44 -26.24
CA HIS A 184 7.12 -12.04 -26.02
C HIS A 184 7.01 -13.55 -25.73
N LEU A 185 6.12 -13.96 -24.82
CA LEU A 185 5.92 -15.36 -24.46
C LEU A 185 5.34 -16.17 -25.62
N LYS A 186 4.37 -15.62 -26.37
CA LYS A 186 3.84 -16.29 -27.57
C LYS A 186 4.92 -16.51 -28.62
N GLN A 187 5.79 -15.53 -28.83
CA GLN A 187 6.92 -15.66 -29.75
C GLN A 187 7.92 -16.72 -29.25
N MET A 188 8.26 -16.70 -27.96
CA MET A 188 9.12 -17.72 -27.34
C MET A 188 8.55 -19.14 -27.49
N ILE A 189 7.24 -19.31 -27.32
CA ILE A 189 6.56 -20.60 -27.50
C ILE A 189 6.60 -21.03 -28.97
N LYS A 190 6.35 -20.10 -29.90
CA LYS A 190 6.42 -20.37 -31.35
C LYS A 190 7.81 -20.83 -31.76
N ASP A 191 8.86 -20.13 -31.34
CA ASP A 191 10.24 -20.44 -31.75
C ASP A 191 10.73 -21.79 -31.21
N ARG A 192 10.24 -22.19 -30.03
CA ARG A 192 10.69 -23.41 -29.35
C ARG A 192 9.90 -24.65 -29.69
N PHE A 193 8.59 -24.50 -29.80
CA PHE A 193 7.65 -25.61 -29.92
C PHE A 193 6.90 -25.61 -31.24
N ASN A 194 7.12 -24.61 -32.10
CA ASN A 194 6.40 -24.42 -33.36
C ASN A 194 4.87 -24.36 -33.20
N VAL A 195 4.41 -23.85 -32.05
CA VAL A 195 2.98 -23.66 -31.73
C VAL A 195 2.61 -22.20 -31.92
N SER A 196 1.50 -21.93 -32.61
CA SER A 196 0.98 -20.59 -32.86
C SER A 196 -0.52 -20.52 -32.61
N GLY A 197 -1.09 -19.30 -32.58
CA GLY A 197 -2.52 -19.11 -32.40
C GLY A 197 -3.04 -19.36 -30.97
N LEU A 198 -2.15 -19.37 -29.97
CA LEU A 198 -2.52 -19.56 -28.57
C LEU A 198 -3.37 -18.37 -28.06
N PRO A 199 -4.49 -18.64 -27.35
CA PRO A 199 -5.25 -17.60 -26.68
C PRO A 199 -4.46 -17.00 -25.50
N ASP A 200 -4.67 -15.72 -25.20
CA ASP A 200 -3.96 -15.04 -24.09
C ASP A 200 -4.23 -15.73 -22.74
N GLY A 201 -5.46 -16.23 -22.57
CA GLY A 201 -5.87 -16.96 -21.38
C GLY A 201 -5.00 -18.17 -21.06
N PHE A 202 -4.41 -18.81 -22.07
CA PHE A 202 -3.49 -19.93 -21.86
C PHE A 202 -2.28 -19.51 -21.01
N LEU A 203 -1.78 -18.29 -21.20
CA LEU A 203 -0.66 -17.79 -20.42
C LEU A 203 -1.06 -17.50 -18.97
N TYR A 204 -2.24 -16.92 -18.75
CA TYR A 204 -2.66 -16.42 -17.44
C TYR A 204 -3.36 -17.47 -16.55
N PHE A 205 -3.97 -18.51 -17.14
CA PHE A 205 -4.70 -19.51 -16.38
C PHE A 205 -3.78 -20.34 -15.46
N PRO A 206 -4.30 -20.84 -14.33
CA PRO A 206 -3.54 -21.72 -13.43
C PRO A 206 -3.04 -22.97 -14.14
N VAL A 207 -1.89 -23.49 -13.67
CA VAL A 207 -1.32 -24.73 -14.21
C VAL A 207 -2.21 -25.94 -13.96
N GLU A 208 -3.01 -25.91 -12.89
CA GLU A 208 -3.97 -26.96 -12.54
C GLU A 208 -5.08 -27.09 -13.59
N LEU A 209 -5.28 -26.06 -14.41
CA LEU A 209 -6.22 -26.03 -15.54
C LEU A 209 -5.50 -26.15 -16.91
N GLY A 210 -4.18 -26.35 -16.89
CA GLY A 210 -3.34 -26.46 -18.09
C GLY A 210 -2.81 -25.14 -18.65
N GLY A 211 -2.95 -24.02 -17.91
CA GLY A 211 -2.31 -22.75 -18.26
C GLY A 211 -0.86 -22.65 -17.77
N LEU A 212 -0.23 -21.49 -17.98
CA LEU A 212 1.15 -21.23 -17.56
C LEU A 212 1.29 -20.37 -16.29
N GLU A 213 0.18 -19.89 -15.74
CA GLU A 213 0.11 -19.05 -14.55
C GLU A 213 1.00 -17.79 -14.60
N LEU A 214 1.05 -17.12 -15.74
CA LEU A 214 1.60 -15.77 -15.84
C LEU A 214 0.80 -14.83 -14.93
N LYS A 215 1.50 -14.03 -14.11
CA LYS A 215 0.89 -13.01 -13.27
C LYS A 215 0.86 -11.67 -13.99
N SER A 216 -0.30 -11.03 -13.96
CA SER A 216 -0.48 -9.65 -14.42
C SER A 216 -0.32 -8.69 -13.24
N PRO A 217 0.65 -7.77 -13.26
CA PRO A 217 0.82 -6.78 -12.21
C PRO A 217 -0.29 -5.70 -12.20
N PHE A 218 -1.11 -5.63 -13.26
CA PHE A 218 -2.16 -4.62 -13.40
C PHE A 218 -3.47 -5.00 -12.72
N VAL A 219 -3.74 -6.30 -12.52
CA VAL A 219 -5.07 -6.76 -12.09
C VAL A 219 -5.40 -6.22 -10.70
N SER A 220 -4.51 -6.37 -9.73
CA SER A 220 -4.78 -5.91 -8.36
C SER A 220 -5.00 -4.39 -8.28
N PRO A 221 -4.13 -3.52 -8.85
CA PRO A 221 -4.40 -2.08 -8.89
C PRO A 221 -5.69 -1.70 -9.62
N LEU A 222 -6.01 -2.35 -10.76
CA LEU A 222 -7.25 -2.08 -11.49
C LEU A 222 -8.51 -2.40 -10.68
N GLN A 223 -8.45 -3.41 -9.79
CA GLN A 223 -9.58 -3.81 -8.97
C GLN A 223 -9.91 -2.82 -7.85
N ILE A 224 -8.94 -2.03 -7.41
CA ILE A 224 -9.10 -1.07 -6.32
C ILE A 224 -9.17 0.39 -6.78
N ARG A 225 -8.79 0.67 -8.03
CA ARG A 225 -8.67 2.03 -8.58
C ARG A 225 -9.90 2.90 -8.39
N ASP A 226 -11.08 2.31 -8.52
CA ASP A 226 -12.32 3.06 -8.43
C ASP A 226 -12.94 3.07 -7.03
N SER A 227 -12.47 2.21 -6.11
CA SER A 227 -12.95 2.15 -4.73
C SER A 227 -12.09 2.99 -3.78
N VAL A 228 -10.85 3.31 -4.15
CA VAL A 228 -10.04 4.28 -3.42
C VAL A 228 -10.63 5.68 -3.54
N LYS A 229 -10.52 6.45 -2.45
CA LYS A 229 -10.87 7.87 -2.43
C LYS A 229 -10.15 8.60 -3.58
N VAL A 230 -10.89 9.44 -4.31
CA VAL A 230 -10.33 10.19 -5.43
C VAL A 230 -9.28 11.17 -4.93
N ASP A 231 -9.73 12.07 -4.06
CA ASP A 231 -8.90 13.05 -3.39
C ASP A 231 -9.05 12.87 -1.86
N PRO A 232 -7.96 12.51 -1.13
CA PRO A 232 -8.01 12.41 0.32
C PRO A 232 -8.34 13.73 1.02
N TYR A 233 -8.04 14.87 0.39
CA TYR A 233 -8.24 16.18 1.00
C TYR A 233 -9.74 16.53 1.14
N ASP A 234 -10.61 15.95 0.30
CA ASP A 234 -12.07 16.07 0.45
C ASP A 234 -12.54 15.67 1.86
N LEU A 235 -11.90 14.68 2.49
CA LEU A 235 -12.26 14.23 3.84
C LEU A 235 -11.89 15.25 4.92
N LEU A 236 -10.79 15.98 4.71
CA LEU A 236 -10.35 17.04 5.60
C LEU A 236 -11.21 18.29 5.40
N ASP A 237 -11.53 18.64 4.16
CA ASP A 237 -12.41 19.76 3.84
C ASP A 237 -13.81 19.55 4.45
N GLU A 238 -14.39 18.35 4.28
CA GLU A 238 -15.68 17.99 4.89
C GLU A 238 -15.62 18.03 6.43
N PHE A 239 -14.49 17.62 7.02
CA PHE A 239 -14.27 17.73 8.46
C PHE A 239 -14.24 19.19 8.92
N GLU A 240 -13.48 20.04 8.24
CA GLU A 240 -13.37 21.47 8.59
C GLU A 240 -14.70 22.22 8.44
N GLU A 241 -15.51 21.85 7.44
CA GLU A 241 -16.87 22.38 7.28
C GLU A 241 -17.78 21.96 8.45
N LYS A 242 -17.78 20.67 8.80
CA LYS A 242 -18.53 20.17 9.97
C LYS A 242 -18.07 20.81 11.27
N GLU A 243 -16.77 21.05 11.44
CA GLU A 243 -16.19 21.67 12.64
C GLU A 243 -16.66 23.12 12.78
N LYS A 244 -16.76 23.86 11.66
CA LYS A 244 -17.34 25.22 11.63
C LYS A 244 -18.84 25.19 11.98
N ASP A 245 -19.60 24.23 11.45
CA ASP A 245 -21.02 24.08 11.77
C ASP A 245 -21.24 23.75 13.25
N ASP A 246 -20.43 22.84 13.81
CA ASP A 246 -20.47 22.48 15.23
C ASP A 246 -20.18 23.69 16.12
N TYR A 247 -19.20 24.53 15.75
CA TYR A 247 -18.92 25.80 16.41
C TYR A 247 -20.15 26.73 16.40
N LEU A 248 -20.78 26.92 15.23
CA LEU A 248 -21.96 27.78 15.11
C LEU A 248 -23.15 27.26 15.93
N VAL A 249 -23.37 25.94 15.94
CA VAL A 249 -24.41 25.30 16.76
C VAL A 249 -24.13 25.49 18.25
N ALA A 250 -22.90 25.30 18.69
CA ALA A 250 -22.50 25.50 20.08
C ALA A 250 -22.66 26.97 20.50
N LYS A 251 -22.22 27.90 19.66
CA LYS A 251 -22.37 29.35 19.89
C LYS A 251 -23.83 29.75 20.00
N HIS A 252 -24.68 29.32 19.07
CA HIS A 252 -26.11 29.62 19.12
C HIS A 252 -26.80 29.02 20.35
N ARG A 253 -26.41 27.82 20.80
CA ARG A 253 -26.93 27.24 22.05
C ARG A 253 -26.54 28.08 23.27
N PHE A 254 -25.30 28.58 23.31
CA PHE A 254 -24.81 29.46 24.36
C PHE A 254 -25.60 30.79 24.39
N GLU A 255 -25.74 31.45 23.24
CA GLU A 255 -26.46 32.74 23.11
C GLU A 255 -27.94 32.65 23.51
N ARG A 256 -28.59 31.51 23.29
CA ARG A 256 -29.99 31.28 23.71
C ARG A 256 -30.14 30.95 25.20
N GLY A 257 -29.05 30.75 25.93
CA GLY A 257 -29.09 30.33 27.34
C GLY A 257 -29.58 28.89 27.55
N ASP A 258 -29.52 28.04 26.52
CA ASP A 258 -29.94 26.63 26.56
C ASP A 258 -28.90 25.72 27.25
N LEU A 259 -28.31 26.21 28.35
CA LEU A 259 -27.24 25.54 29.09
C LEU A 259 -27.74 24.51 30.12
N LYS A 260 -29.06 24.26 30.16
CA LYS A 260 -29.76 23.54 31.23
C LYS A 260 -29.29 22.09 31.46
N HIS A 261 -28.63 21.45 30.50
CA HIS A 261 -28.13 20.08 30.63
C HIS A 261 -26.61 19.98 30.81
N GLY A 262 -25.85 21.07 30.65
CA GLY A 262 -24.37 21.05 30.73
C GLY A 262 -23.80 21.24 32.14
N ARG A 263 -24.58 21.77 33.09
CA ARG A 263 -24.13 22.06 34.47
C ARG A 263 -24.07 20.84 35.39
N TYR A 264 -24.55 19.67 34.96
CA TYR A 264 -24.70 18.50 35.84
C TYR A 264 -23.48 17.57 35.90
N ASN A 265 -22.44 17.79 35.07
CA ASN A 265 -21.25 16.93 35.01
C ASN A 265 -19.94 17.67 35.37
N ILE A 266 -20.00 18.67 36.26
CA ILE A 266 -18.77 19.29 36.76
C ILE A 266 -18.42 18.60 38.08
N GLU A 267 -17.39 17.75 38.09
CA GLU A 267 -16.84 17.12 39.30
C GLU A 267 -16.35 18.12 40.37
N LYS A 268 -16.31 19.42 40.02
CA LYS A 268 -15.90 20.53 40.89
C LYS A 268 -17.00 21.61 40.97
N PRO A 269 -17.80 21.66 42.05
CA PRO A 269 -18.83 22.69 42.23
C PRO A 269 -18.29 24.12 42.35
N ASP A 270 -16.99 24.28 42.65
CA ASP A 270 -16.32 25.58 42.80
C ASP A 270 -15.65 26.09 41.50
N PHE A 271 -15.74 25.34 40.40
CA PHE A 271 -15.17 25.76 39.12
C PHE A 271 -16.00 26.91 38.54
N THR A 272 -15.42 28.11 38.53
CA THR A 272 -15.96 29.30 37.89
C THR A 272 -15.03 29.69 36.75
N LEU A 273 -15.59 29.84 35.55
CA LEU A 273 -14.85 30.40 34.42
C LEU A 273 -14.64 31.89 34.67
N ASP A 274 -13.48 32.42 34.28
CA ASP A 274 -13.16 33.85 34.45
C ASP A 274 -14.14 34.75 33.67
N ASP A 275 -14.58 34.32 32.47
CA ASP A 275 -15.54 35.02 31.62
C ASP A 275 -16.73 34.11 31.23
N PRO A 276 -17.67 33.82 32.14
CA PRO A 276 -18.74 32.85 31.91
C PRO A 276 -19.79 33.31 30.88
N ASP A 277 -19.83 34.60 30.56
CA ASP A 277 -20.78 35.23 29.63
C ASP A 277 -20.21 35.39 28.22
N VAL A 278 -18.96 34.98 27.98
CA VAL A 278 -18.29 35.08 26.68
C VAL A 278 -18.11 33.69 26.07
N PHE A 279 -18.73 33.46 24.91
CA PHE A 279 -18.41 32.26 24.12
C PHE A 279 -17.05 32.45 23.45
N PHE A 280 -16.19 31.45 23.55
CA PHE A 280 -14.85 31.51 22.99
C PHE A 280 -14.85 31.56 21.45
N GLY A 281 -13.76 32.06 20.89
CA GLY A 281 -13.58 32.15 19.43
C GLY A 281 -13.38 30.77 18.79
N ILE A 282 -13.50 30.70 17.46
CA ILE A 282 -13.28 29.45 16.71
C ILE A 282 -11.87 28.89 16.91
N GLU A 283 -10.85 29.75 17.00
CA GLU A 283 -9.47 29.33 17.24
C GLU A 283 -9.30 28.57 18.56
N GLU A 284 -9.99 29.01 19.62
CA GLU A 284 -9.97 28.30 20.91
C GLU A 284 -10.81 27.01 20.83
N PHE A 285 -11.89 27.01 20.05
CA PHE A 285 -12.72 25.82 19.83
C PHE A 285 -11.97 24.67 19.17
N ILE A 286 -11.08 24.97 18.22
CA ILE A 286 -10.33 23.97 17.46
C ILE A 286 -8.93 23.69 18.03
N ARG A 287 -8.53 24.40 19.10
CA ARG A 287 -7.16 24.41 19.64
C ARG A 287 -6.65 23.03 20.02
N TYR A 288 -7.54 22.20 20.56
CA TYR A 288 -7.22 20.88 21.12
C TYR A 288 -7.97 19.75 20.42
N ARG A 289 -8.25 19.92 19.11
CA ARG A 289 -9.06 18.98 18.31
C ARG A 289 -8.51 17.55 18.24
N GLU A 290 -7.21 17.37 18.49
CA GLU A 290 -6.54 16.06 18.51
C GLU A 290 -6.61 15.38 19.89
N GLU A 291 -6.85 16.16 20.96
CA GLU A 291 -6.83 15.68 22.35
C GLU A 291 -8.23 15.41 22.91
N TYR A 292 -9.23 16.22 22.50
CA TYR A 292 -10.60 16.08 22.99
C TYR A 292 -11.55 15.50 21.95
N ALA A 293 -12.56 14.77 22.44
CA ALA A 293 -13.66 14.31 21.63
C ALA A 293 -14.47 15.51 21.10
N SER A 294 -14.95 15.38 19.87
CA SER A 294 -15.81 16.40 19.27
C SER A 294 -17.13 16.56 20.02
N VAL A 295 -17.63 17.80 20.03
CA VAL A 295 -18.89 18.19 20.67
C VAL A 295 -20.09 17.98 19.72
N GLY A 296 -19.84 17.77 18.42
CA GLY A 296 -20.86 17.64 17.40
C GLY A 296 -20.58 16.52 16.39
N ASN A 297 -20.73 16.82 15.11
CA ASN A 297 -20.63 15.85 14.02
C ASN A 297 -19.22 15.75 13.41
N ALA A 298 -18.35 16.74 13.61
CA ALA A 298 -16.98 16.71 13.12
C ALA A 298 -16.20 15.62 13.87
N ASP A 299 -15.70 14.58 13.20
CA ASP A 299 -15.01 13.48 13.87
C ASP A 299 -13.66 13.20 13.20
N LEU A 300 -12.62 13.84 13.73
CA LEU A 300 -11.25 13.71 13.23
C LEU A 300 -10.72 12.27 13.32
N ARG A 301 -11.15 11.52 14.35
CA ARG A 301 -10.75 10.12 14.51
C ARG A 301 -11.33 9.27 13.39
N ASN A 302 -12.60 9.44 13.03
CA ASN A 302 -13.19 8.71 11.93
C ASN A 302 -12.57 9.10 10.59
N VAL A 303 -12.29 10.39 10.37
CA VAL A 303 -11.56 10.86 9.17
C VAL A 303 -10.18 10.21 9.09
N TYR A 304 -9.44 10.15 10.19
CA TYR A 304 -8.15 9.46 10.25
C TYR A 304 -8.27 7.97 9.92
N LEU A 305 -9.27 7.28 10.47
CA LEU A 305 -9.51 5.86 10.18
C LEU A 305 -9.89 5.63 8.71
N GLU A 306 -10.70 6.51 8.13
CA GLU A 306 -11.11 6.45 6.72
C GLU A 306 -9.91 6.70 5.79
N LEU A 307 -9.03 7.64 6.13
CA LEU A 307 -7.77 7.89 5.42
C LEU A 307 -6.85 6.65 5.43
N LEU A 308 -6.80 5.92 6.55
CA LEU A 308 -6.01 4.69 6.67
C LEU A 308 -6.68 3.45 6.04
N GLU A 309 -7.96 3.54 5.70
CA GLU A 309 -8.69 2.41 5.15
C GLU A 309 -8.11 2.00 3.79
N ARG A 310 -8.03 0.68 3.59
CA ARG A 310 -7.62 0.11 2.31
C ARG A 310 -8.82 0.02 1.39
N PRO A 311 -8.68 0.43 0.12
CA PRO A 311 -9.76 0.28 -0.85
C PRO A 311 -10.14 -1.20 -1.02
N SER A 312 -11.45 -1.45 -1.08
CA SER A 312 -11.98 -2.78 -1.30
C SER A 312 -11.89 -3.18 -2.77
N GLU A 313 -11.64 -4.45 -3.05
CA GLU A 313 -11.63 -4.96 -4.43
C GLU A 313 -13.04 -4.90 -5.01
N LYS A 314 -13.19 -4.29 -6.20
CA LYS A 314 -14.50 -4.23 -6.85
C LYS A 314 -14.97 -5.62 -7.29
N PRO A 315 -16.27 -5.93 -7.12
CA PRO A 315 -16.83 -7.18 -7.58
C PRO A 315 -16.76 -7.25 -9.11
N VAL A 316 -16.21 -8.37 -9.61
CA VAL A 316 -16.31 -8.72 -11.02
C VAL A 316 -17.65 -9.40 -11.22
N TYR A 317 -18.45 -8.93 -12.18
CA TYR A 317 -19.72 -9.58 -12.52
C TYR A 317 -19.45 -10.86 -13.31
N GLN A 318 -19.96 -11.98 -12.78
CA GLN A 318 -19.82 -13.29 -13.40
C GLN A 318 -20.79 -13.44 -14.58
N SER A 319 -20.24 -13.71 -15.77
CA SER A 319 -21.05 -14.06 -16.94
C SER A 319 -21.62 -15.47 -16.84
N SER A 320 -22.76 -15.72 -17.50
CA SER A 320 -23.41 -17.04 -17.55
C SER A 320 -22.49 -18.13 -18.10
N GLN A 321 -21.73 -17.82 -19.15
CA GLN A 321 -20.76 -18.73 -19.77
C GLN A 321 -19.66 -19.14 -18.78
N VAL A 322 -19.09 -18.17 -18.05
CA VAL A 322 -18.08 -18.42 -17.01
C VAL A 322 -18.67 -19.22 -15.85
N ASN A 323 -19.91 -18.95 -15.45
CA ASN A 323 -20.58 -19.71 -14.40
C ASN A 323 -20.74 -21.19 -14.77
N GLN A 324 -21.19 -21.48 -15.99
CA GLN A 324 -21.29 -22.86 -16.48
C GLN A 324 -19.94 -23.58 -16.46
N ALA A 325 -18.90 -22.94 -17.00
CA ALA A 325 -17.55 -23.51 -17.01
C ALA A 325 -16.98 -23.75 -15.59
N LEU A 326 -17.33 -22.92 -14.61
CA LEU A 326 -16.92 -23.14 -13.20
C LEU A 326 -17.67 -24.29 -12.53
N GLN A 327 -18.94 -24.50 -12.86
CA GLN A 327 -19.71 -25.63 -12.32
C GLN A 327 -19.13 -26.97 -12.77
N GLU A 328 -18.63 -27.05 -14.00
CA GLU A 328 -17.93 -28.23 -14.53
C GLU A 328 -16.62 -28.54 -13.77
N LEU A 329 -16.00 -27.54 -13.14
CA LEU A 329 -14.83 -27.75 -12.26
C LEU A 329 -15.19 -28.37 -10.91
N GLY A 330 -16.48 -28.39 -10.53
CA GLY A 330 -16.94 -28.89 -9.22
C GLY A 330 -16.61 -30.34 -8.93
N LEU A 331 -16.31 -31.13 -9.97
CA LEU A 331 -15.89 -32.53 -9.85
C LEU A 331 -14.39 -32.69 -9.53
N ARG A 332 -13.62 -31.60 -9.52
CA ARG A 332 -12.17 -31.64 -9.27
C ARG A 332 -11.82 -31.21 -7.85
N SER A 333 -10.89 -31.94 -7.26
CA SER A 333 -10.24 -31.57 -5.99
C SER A 333 -8.89 -30.88 -6.24
N ASN A 334 -8.42 -30.12 -5.24
CA ASN A 334 -7.09 -29.49 -5.22
C ASN A 334 -6.80 -28.44 -6.30
N LEU A 335 -7.83 -27.85 -6.90
CA LEU A 335 -7.64 -26.69 -7.79
C LEU A 335 -7.09 -25.49 -7.00
N ARG A 336 -6.16 -24.76 -7.62
CA ARG A 336 -5.63 -23.51 -7.10
C ARG A 336 -5.93 -22.37 -8.06
N GLY A 337 -6.22 -21.21 -7.49
CA GLY A 337 -6.57 -20.01 -8.22
C GLY A 337 -8.00 -20.03 -8.74
N ILE A 338 -8.23 -20.57 -9.93
CA ILE A 338 -9.58 -20.68 -10.50
C ILE A 338 -10.25 -21.95 -9.97
N THR A 339 -11.33 -21.78 -9.22
CA THR A 339 -12.07 -22.87 -8.54
C THR A 339 -13.56 -22.77 -8.80
N SER A 340 -14.30 -23.86 -8.58
CA SER A 340 -15.75 -23.90 -8.84
C SER A 340 -16.58 -22.93 -8.00
N ASN A 341 -16.10 -22.55 -6.80
CA ASN A 341 -16.81 -21.62 -5.94
C ASN A 341 -16.40 -20.18 -6.25
N TRP A 342 -17.24 -19.48 -7.01
CA TRP A 342 -17.03 -18.07 -7.36
C TRP A 342 -16.87 -17.18 -6.12
N TYR A 343 -17.71 -17.34 -5.10
CA TYR A 343 -17.78 -16.39 -3.99
C TYR A 343 -16.50 -16.40 -3.13
N SER A 344 -15.93 -17.58 -2.87
CA SER A 344 -14.71 -17.74 -2.10
C SER A 344 -13.42 -17.52 -2.91
N MET A 345 -13.51 -17.35 -4.22
CA MET A 345 -12.33 -17.17 -5.09
C MET A 345 -11.73 -15.76 -4.92
N ASP A 346 -10.40 -15.65 -4.89
CA ASP A 346 -9.72 -14.35 -4.83
C ASP A 346 -10.15 -13.46 -5.98
N ALA A 347 -10.25 -12.14 -5.76
CA ALA A 347 -10.68 -11.22 -6.80
C ALA A 347 -9.77 -11.27 -8.03
N TYR A 348 -8.46 -11.46 -7.85
CA TYR A 348 -7.53 -11.65 -8.95
C TYR A 348 -8.00 -12.76 -9.90
N TRP A 349 -8.39 -13.92 -9.36
CA TRP A 349 -8.81 -15.06 -10.17
C TRP A 349 -10.21 -14.90 -10.76
N LYS A 350 -11.13 -14.20 -10.06
CA LYS A 350 -12.41 -13.75 -10.64
C LYS A 350 -12.19 -12.91 -11.89
N TRP A 351 -11.25 -11.97 -11.85
CA TRP A 351 -10.91 -11.11 -12.98
C TRP A 351 -10.30 -11.92 -14.13
N ILE A 352 -9.30 -12.77 -13.85
CA ILE A 352 -8.66 -13.60 -14.87
C ILE A 352 -9.68 -14.52 -15.55
N ALA A 353 -10.53 -15.19 -14.78
CA ALA A 353 -11.58 -16.07 -15.31
C ALA A 353 -12.59 -15.30 -16.17
N GLN A 354 -12.99 -14.08 -15.75
CA GLN A 354 -13.97 -13.31 -16.50
C GLN A 354 -13.41 -12.67 -17.78
N VAL A 355 -12.16 -12.20 -17.75
CA VAL A 355 -11.53 -11.52 -18.90
C VAL A 355 -11.04 -12.52 -19.94
N TYR A 356 -10.36 -13.58 -19.51
CA TYR A 356 -9.74 -14.53 -20.44
C TYR A 356 -10.52 -15.83 -20.62
N GLY A 357 -11.48 -16.11 -19.75
CA GLY A 357 -12.27 -17.34 -19.80
C GLY A 357 -13.10 -17.52 -21.07
N PRO A 358 -13.82 -16.50 -21.58
CA PRO A 358 -14.68 -16.67 -22.76
C PRO A 358 -13.96 -17.21 -24.00
N ASP A 359 -12.74 -16.71 -24.29
CA ASP A 359 -11.93 -17.19 -25.43
C ASP A 359 -11.42 -18.63 -25.21
N LEU A 360 -11.08 -18.98 -23.96
CA LEU A 360 -10.72 -20.37 -23.62
C LEU A 360 -11.89 -21.33 -23.76
N ILE A 361 -13.08 -20.95 -23.27
CA ILE A 361 -14.29 -21.76 -23.39
C ILE A 361 -14.65 -21.97 -24.86
N ALA A 362 -14.55 -20.92 -25.69
CA ALA A 362 -14.83 -21.02 -27.12
C ALA A 362 -13.87 -21.98 -27.86
N ARG A 363 -12.61 -22.08 -27.42
CA ARG A 363 -11.58 -22.90 -28.07
C ARG A 363 -11.45 -24.31 -27.53
N PHE A 364 -11.60 -24.48 -26.22
CA PHE A 364 -11.35 -25.73 -25.51
C PHE A 364 -12.62 -26.36 -24.91
N GLY A 365 -13.78 -25.71 -25.07
CA GLY A 365 -15.06 -26.19 -24.56
C GLY A 365 -15.28 -25.96 -23.07
N GLY A 366 -14.30 -25.41 -22.35
CA GLY A 366 -14.40 -25.13 -20.91
C GLY A 366 -13.11 -24.51 -20.35
N PHE A 367 -12.99 -24.47 -19.03
CA PHE A 367 -11.78 -23.97 -18.35
C PHE A 367 -10.63 -24.97 -18.27
N ASN A 368 -10.91 -26.25 -18.49
CA ASN A 368 -9.88 -27.27 -18.57
C ASN A 368 -9.25 -27.27 -19.96
N ILE A 369 -8.06 -26.68 -20.07
CA ILE A 369 -7.33 -26.64 -21.34
C ILE A 369 -6.72 -28.02 -21.65
N VAL A 370 -6.31 -28.75 -20.62
CA VAL A 370 -5.66 -30.07 -20.73
C VAL A 370 -6.26 -31.03 -19.71
N ASP A 371 -6.34 -32.31 -20.09
CA ASP A 371 -6.73 -33.37 -19.17
C ASP A 371 -5.72 -33.50 -18.02
N PRO A 372 -6.17 -33.58 -16.75
CA PRO A 372 -5.30 -33.52 -15.59
C PRO A 372 -4.32 -34.69 -15.52
N GLY A 373 -4.67 -35.86 -16.10
CA GLY A 373 -3.77 -37.01 -16.20
C GLY A 373 -2.53 -36.77 -17.07
N TRP A 374 -2.55 -35.73 -17.91
CA TRP A 374 -1.45 -35.37 -18.81
C TRP A 374 -0.60 -34.23 -18.25
N LEU A 375 -1.03 -33.59 -17.15
CA LEU A 375 -0.32 -32.48 -16.55
C LEU A 375 0.77 -33.00 -15.60
N PRO A 376 2.05 -32.61 -15.80
CA PRO A 376 3.13 -33.00 -14.91
C PRO A 376 3.14 -32.15 -13.62
N ILE A 377 2.01 -32.11 -12.90
CA ILE A 377 1.79 -31.27 -11.70
C ILE A 377 2.84 -31.54 -10.63
N GLY A 378 3.25 -32.81 -10.45
CA GLY A 378 4.31 -33.18 -9.52
C GLY A 378 5.63 -32.48 -9.83
N MET A 379 6.05 -32.45 -11.10
CA MET A 379 7.26 -31.73 -11.52
C MET A 379 7.09 -30.22 -11.41
N ILE A 380 5.96 -29.67 -11.88
CA ILE A 380 5.69 -28.23 -11.83
C ILE A 380 5.71 -27.71 -10.38
N SER A 381 5.14 -28.46 -9.44
CA SER A 381 5.15 -28.09 -8.02
C SER A 381 6.57 -28.05 -7.43
N GLN A 382 7.45 -28.99 -7.82
CA GLN A 382 8.86 -28.97 -7.41
C GLN A 382 9.62 -27.76 -7.99
N PHE A 383 9.35 -27.39 -9.25
CA PHE A 383 9.92 -26.18 -9.84
C PHE A 383 9.42 -24.92 -9.13
N ARG A 384 8.16 -24.88 -8.69
CA ARG A 384 7.60 -23.73 -7.92
C ARG A 384 8.19 -23.58 -6.52
N GLN A 385 8.58 -24.68 -5.87
CA GLN A 385 9.17 -24.64 -4.52
C GLN A 385 10.60 -24.11 -4.51
N ARG A 386 11.28 -24.10 -5.65
CA ARG A 386 12.60 -23.47 -5.77
C ARG A 386 12.42 -21.96 -5.71
N ARG A 387 12.60 -21.38 -4.52
CA ARG A 387 12.71 -19.93 -4.36
C ARG A 387 13.80 -19.43 -5.31
N THR A 388 13.43 -18.48 -6.17
CA THR A 388 14.35 -17.76 -7.06
C THR A 388 15.45 -17.15 -6.18
N LYS A 389 16.66 -17.69 -6.25
CA LYS A 389 17.83 -17.06 -5.63
C LYS A 389 18.24 -15.91 -6.53
N TRP A 390 18.03 -14.69 -6.05
CA TRP A 390 18.42 -13.47 -6.75
C TRP A 390 19.95 -13.39 -6.79
N GLN A 391 20.48 -13.13 -7.98
CA GLN A 391 21.88 -12.71 -8.13
C GLN A 391 21.84 -11.19 -8.07
N GLY A 392 22.30 -10.63 -6.94
CA GLY A 392 22.50 -9.20 -6.75
C GLY A 392 23.69 -8.68 -7.54
#